data_AF-A0A965R8A0-F1
#
_entry.id   AF-A0A965R8A0-F1
#
_cell.length_a   1.000
_cell.length_b   1.000
_cell.length_c   1.000
_cell.angle_alpha   90.00
_cell.angle_beta   90.00
_cell.angle_gamma   90.00
#
_symmetry.space_group_name_H-M   'P 1'
#
loop_
_entity.id
_entity.type
_entity.pdbx_description
1 polymer ?
#
loop_
_entity_poly.entity_id
_entity_poly.type
_entity_poly.pdbx_seq_one_letter_code
_entity_poly.pdbx_strand_id
1 'polypeptide(L)'
;YRHIGELNDDVITNQIIEKVVVVAPNEIFNYYSSSNAVLKSKILKSPNIQVKTIVRIINESKTPLKAMPFLNDIAAKKITIEKVDEITSNPDLYFKNLVQIKINQQQDTTDTYTTELSYRALAYVRTMNELHEAKDAERFKCIDIMSPQDLYYIMLYGQDEIYTSSFIGSFKRMLARMDTTVSGDSLLTSLHYQYFRTFIRMCAGYNTLNEFLATMLEPKRITLLTDFVSNLENGKADDLEGAVNVADAFGSISDTTLSKFLRNQVKENYERCYTIRNKKGLYIYAILAALFDGLNNPKANIGKLLGLPPVYFMPYADMVNDSGKVVEHFFFYGDEDGKEVMLHSGHVLLSSKSIQKLGNPLKFTLIYRSVSQKMKLHKKLLLLI
;
A
#
# COMPACT_ATOMS: atom_id res chain seq x y z
N TYR A 1 4.13 -6.65 29.67
CA TYR A 1 2.66 -6.72 29.49
C TYR A 1 2.08 -8.09 29.85
N ARG A 2 2.63 -9.21 29.33
CA ARG A 2 2.14 -10.59 29.62
C ARG A 2 2.04 -10.96 31.11
N HIS A 3 2.83 -10.31 31.98
CA HIS A 3 2.88 -10.56 33.43
C HIS A 3 2.06 -9.56 34.27
N ILE A 4 1.19 -8.73 33.67
CA ILE A 4 0.37 -7.77 34.44
C ILE A 4 -0.46 -8.49 35.52
N GLY A 5 -0.89 -9.73 35.27
CA GLY A 5 -1.63 -10.54 36.23
C GLY A 5 -0.85 -10.84 37.51
N GLU A 6 0.48 -10.86 37.43
CA GLU A 6 1.41 -11.23 38.50
C GLU A 6 1.83 -10.03 39.37
N LEU A 7 1.51 -8.80 38.95
CA LEU A 7 1.85 -7.58 39.72
C LEU A 7 0.91 -7.39 40.91
N ASN A 8 1.45 -7.30 42.13
CA ASN A 8 0.63 -7.07 43.33
C ASN A 8 0.46 -5.58 43.68
N ASP A 9 1.20 -4.69 43.01
CA ASP A 9 1.13 -3.25 43.21
C ASP A 9 0.13 -2.62 42.22
N ASP A 10 -0.95 -2.07 42.75
CA ASP A 10 -2.03 -1.43 41.98
C ASP A 10 -1.56 -0.13 41.28
N VAL A 11 -0.59 0.61 41.84
CA VAL A 11 -0.04 1.83 41.24
C VAL A 11 0.79 1.48 40.00
N ILE A 12 1.71 0.53 40.14
CA ILE A 12 2.56 0.06 39.03
C ILE A 12 1.69 -0.56 37.93
N THR A 13 0.70 -1.37 38.32
CA THR A 13 -0.25 -1.99 37.39
C THR A 13 -0.99 -0.94 36.55
N ASN A 14 -1.52 0.10 37.20
CA ASN A 14 -2.22 1.18 36.51
C ASN A 14 -1.31 1.96 35.55
N GLN A 15 -0.09 2.29 35.96
CA GLN A 15 0.88 2.97 35.08
C GLN A 15 1.20 2.16 33.81
N ILE A 16 1.28 0.83 33.92
CA ILE A 16 1.51 -0.03 32.76
C ILE A 16 0.27 -0.04 31.86
N ILE A 17 -0.92 -0.20 32.43
CA ILE A 17 -2.19 -0.19 31.69
C ILE A 17 -2.37 1.14 30.91
N GLU A 18 -2.05 2.28 31.55
CA GLU A 18 -2.12 3.60 30.92
C GLU A 18 -1.17 3.75 29.73
N LYS A 19 0.03 3.18 29.81
CA LYS A 19 0.96 3.18 28.67
C LYS A 19 0.49 2.23 27.56
N VAL A 20 -0.08 1.09 27.93
CA VAL A 20 -0.52 0.08 26.96
C VAL A 20 -1.72 0.57 26.17
N VAL A 21 -2.71 1.20 26.80
CA VAL A 21 -3.92 1.63 26.08
C VAL A 21 -3.62 2.64 24.97
N VAL A 22 -2.55 3.42 25.12
CA VAL A 22 -2.08 4.38 24.11
C VAL A 22 -1.39 3.68 22.93
N VAL A 23 -0.61 2.63 23.18
CA VAL A 23 0.24 1.99 22.16
C VAL A 23 -0.43 0.76 21.53
N ALA A 24 -1.20 0.01 22.31
CA ALA A 24 -1.79 -1.27 21.93
C ALA A 24 -3.17 -1.46 22.58
N PRO A 25 -4.18 -0.65 22.22
CA PRO A 25 -5.53 -0.74 22.82
C PRO A 25 -6.21 -2.10 22.63
N ASN A 26 -5.92 -2.83 21.55
CA ASN A 26 -6.48 -4.19 21.34
C ASN A 26 -6.02 -5.19 22.40
N GLU A 27 -4.87 -4.97 23.01
CA GLU A 27 -4.39 -5.84 24.08
C GLU A 27 -5.28 -5.71 25.33
N ILE A 28 -5.70 -4.49 25.66
CA ILE A 28 -6.69 -4.24 26.72
C ILE A 28 -8.01 -4.91 26.38
N PHE A 29 -8.44 -4.82 25.11
CA PHE A 29 -9.64 -5.51 24.63
C PHE A 29 -9.54 -7.03 24.86
N ASN A 30 -8.48 -7.65 24.35
CA ASN A 30 -8.27 -9.10 24.44
C ASN A 30 -8.23 -9.59 25.89
N TYR A 31 -7.57 -8.85 26.78
CA TYR A 31 -7.49 -9.22 28.19
C TYR A 31 -8.80 -9.06 28.93
N TYR A 32 -9.55 -7.99 28.67
CA TYR A 32 -10.88 -7.85 29.26
C TYR A 32 -11.86 -8.90 28.73
N SER A 33 -11.71 -9.34 27.48
CA SER A 33 -12.53 -10.44 26.91
C SER A 33 -12.07 -11.84 27.37
N SER A 34 -10.87 -11.99 27.92
CA SER A 34 -10.30 -13.28 28.34
C SER A 34 -11.01 -13.91 29.56
N SER A 35 -10.76 -15.19 29.83
CA SER A 35 -11.26 -15.87 31.05
C SER A 35 -10.47 -15.53 32.33
N ASN A 36 -9.42 -14.72 32.26
CA ASN A 36 -8.58 -14.39 33.41
C ASN A 36 -9.23 -13.35 34.33
N ALA A 37 -9.79 -13.81 35.46
CA ALA A 37 -10.50 -12.95 36.42
C ALA A 37 -9.59 -11.89 37.08
N VAL A 38 -8.32 -12.20 37.32
CA VAL A 38 -7.35 -11.27 37.95
C VAL A 38 -7.07 -10.10 37.01
N LEU A 39 -6.80 -10.38 35.73
CA LEU A 39 -6.58 -9.36 34.70
C LEU A 39 -7.83 -8.49 34.49
N LYS A 40 -9.01 -9.11 34.39
CA LYS A 40 -10.28 -8.40 34.29
C LYS A 40 -10.48 -7.43 35.46
N SER A 41 -10.26 -7.89 36.69
CA SER A 41 -10.40 -7.05 37.89
C SER A 41 -9.46 -5.84 37.86
N LYS A 42 -8.20 -6.04 37.44
CA LYS A 42 -7.21 -4.96 37.30
C LYS A 42 -7.63 -3.93 36.24
N ILE A 43 -8.13 -4.38 35.09
CA ILE A 43 -8.62 -3.49 34.03
C ILE A 43 -9.82 -2.66 34.52
N LEU A 44 -10.78 -3.30 35.21
CA LEU A 44 -11.96 -2.63 35.75
C LEU A 44 -11.64 -1.55 36.79
N LYS A 45 -10.55 -1.72 37.55
CA LYS A 45 -10.08 -0.74 38.54
C LYS A 45 -9.37 0.47 37.93
N SER A 46 -8.95 0.40 36.66
CA SER A 46 -8.19 1.47 36.03
C SER A 46 -9.02 2.78 35.96
N PRO A 47 -8.47 3.93 36.38
CA PRO A 47 -9.16 5.21 36.27
C PRO A 47 -9.19 5.75 34.83
N ASN A 48 -8.35 5.21 33.94
CA ASN A 48 -8.11 5.73 32.59
C ASN A 48 -9.37 5.69 31.72
N ILE A 49 -9.67 6.82 31.05
CA ILE A 49 -10.88 7.00 30.26
C ILE A 49 -10.94 6.09 29.02
N GLN A 50 -9.81 5.86 28.33
CA GLN A 50 -9.76 4.97 27.18
C GLN A 50 -9.99 3.52 27.62
N VAL A 51 -9.39 3.09 28.74
CA VAL A 51 -9.61 1.74 29.29
C VAL A 51 -11.08 1.52 29.64
N LYS A 52 -11.70 2.47 30.35
CA LYS A 52 -13.14 2.42 30.65
C LYS A 52 -13.99 2.42 29.39
N THR A 53 -13.58 3.14 28.36
CA THR A 53 -14.27 3.17 27.07
C THR A 53 -14.16 1.83 26.35
N ILE A 54 -13.01 1.16 26.35
CA ILE A 54 -12.85 -0.19 25.81
C ILE A 54 -13.78 -1.18 26.52
N VAL A 55 -13.84 -1.12 27.86
CA VAL A 55 -14.74 -1.96 28.66
C VAL A 55 -16.21 -1.71 28.25
N ARG A 56 -16.60 -0.44 28.09
CA ARG A 56 -17.95 -0.09 27.61
C ARG A 56 -18.22 -0.62 26.20
N ILE A 57 -17.29 -0.44 25.26
CA ILE A 57 -17.39 -0.97 23.90
C ILE A 57 -17.65 -2.48 23.94
N ILE A 58 -16.90 -3.23 24.75
CA ILE A 58 -17.04 -4.70 24.84
C ILE A 58 -18.42 -5.12 25.37
N ASN A 59 -18.98 -4.36 26.32
CA ASN A 59 -20.24 -4.72 26.97
C ASN A 59 -21.48 -4.18 26.25
N GLU A 60 -21.38 -3.02 25.59
CA GLU A 60 -22.51 -2.27 25.03
C GLU A 60 -22.63 -2.43 23.50
N SER A 61 -21.52 -2.62 22.77
CA SER A 61 -21.53 -2.68 21.29
C SER A 61 -21.98 -4.03 20.76
N LYS A 62 -22.76 -4.03 19.68
CA LYS A 62 -23.09 -5.21 18.88
C LYS A 62 -21.89 -5.73 18.08
N THR A 63 -20.93 -4.86 17.77
CA THR A 63 -19.72 -5.21 17.00
C THR A 63 -18.44 -4.64 17.64
N PRO A 64 -18.07 -5.10 18.86
CA PRO A 64 -17.04 -4.44 19.67
C PRO A 64 -15.69 -4.21 18.97
N LEU A 65 -15.21 -5.20 18.20
CA LEU A 65 -13.96 -5.07 17.44
C LEU A 65 -14.04 -3.97 16.36
N LYS A 66 -15.18 -3.85 15.66
CA LYS A 66 -15.38 -2.81 14.64
C LYS A 66 -15.55 -1.41 15.24
N ALA A 67 -15.91 -1.32 16.53
CA ALA A 67 -16.04 -0.07 17.25
C ALA A 67 -14.69 0.47 17.76
N MET A 68 -13.65 -0.36 17.87
CA MET A 68 -12.32 0.05 18.37
C MET A 68 -11.67 1.21 17.60
N PRO A 69 -11.78 1.33 16.26
CA PRO A 69 -11.30 2.52 15.52
C PRO A 69 -11.90 3.84 16.02
N PHE A 70 -13.09 3.81 16.61
CA PHE A 70 -13.79 4.97 17.17
C PHE A 70 -13.46 5.23 18.65
N LEU A 71 -12.52 4.48 19.25
CA LEU A 71 -12.22 4.54 20.69
C LEU A 71 -12.04 5.98 21.19
N ASN A 72 -11.24 6.78 20.48
CA ASN A 72 -10.97 8.16 20.88
C ASN A 72 -12.22 9.04 20.78
N ASP A 73 -13.05 8.86 19.76
CA ASP A 73 -14.27 9.66 19.58
C ASP A 73 -15.36 9.27 20.58
N ILE A 74 -15.47 7.98 20.92
CA ILE A 74 -16.37 7.50 21.98
C ILE A 74 -15.90 8.01 23.34
N ALA A 75 -14.59 7.93 23.63
CA ALA A 75 -14.01 8.40 24.89
C ALA A 75 -14.20 9.92 25.06
N ALA A 76 -14.09 10.67 23.96
CA ALA A 76 -14.34 12.11 23.90
C ALA A 76 -15.84 12.48 23.83
N LYS A 77 -16.75 11.50 23.87
CA LYS A 77 -18.21 11.67 23.74
C LYS A 77 -18.66 12.40 22.46
N LYS A 78 -17.87 12.33 21.39
CA LYS A 78 -18.23 12.87 20.07
C LYS A 78 -19.23 11.97 19.34
N ILE A 79 -19.18 10.66 19.63
CA ILE A 79 -20.08 9.65 19.07
C ILE A 79 -20.47 8.65 20.15
N THR A 80 -21.70 8.14 20.10
CA THR A 80 -22.16 7.10 21.02
C THR A 80 -21.90 5.71 20.46
N ILE A 81 -21.90 4.68 21.32
CA ILE A 81 -21.66 3.30 20.90
C ILE A 81 -22.80 2.82 19.97
N GLU A 82 -24.04 3.23 20.26
CA GLU A 82 -25.20 2.92 19.43
C GLU A 82 -25.04 3.49 18.02
N LYS A 83 -24.55 4.72 17.91
CA LYS A 83 -24.29 5.35 16.61
C LYS A 83 -23.15 4.66 15.86
N VAL A 84 -22.12 4.21 16.59
CA VAL A 84 -21.05 3.40 15.99
C VAL A 84 -21.60 2.08 15.47
N ASP A 85 -22.48 1.39 16.20
CA ASP A 85 -23.11 0.15 15.73
C ASP A 85 -23.97 0.37 14.49
N GLU A 86 -24.67 1.51 14.37
CA GLU A 86 -25.34 1.88 13.12
C GLU A 86 -24.35 2.01 11.96
N ILE A 87 -23.21 2.68 12.18
CA ILE A 87 -22.16 2.86 11.17
C ILE A 87 -21.55 1.52 10.76
N THR A 88 -21.17 0.68 11.72
CA THR A 88 -20.47 -0.60 11.46
C THR A 88 -21.37 -1.67 10.86
N SER A 89 -22.69 -1.49 10.93
CA SER A 89 -23.69 -2.34 10.26
C SER A 89 -23.76 -2.13 8.75
N ASN A 90 -23.30 -0.98 8.24
CA ASN A 90 -23.27 -0.67 6.81
C ASN A 90 -21.80 -0.61 6.32
N PRO A 91 -21.38 -1.50 5.39
CA PRO A 91 -19.98 -1.55 4.92
C PRO A 91 -19.46 -0.22 4.35
N ASP A 92 -20.29 0.52 3.63
CA ASP A 92 -19.90 1.78 3.00
C ASP A 92 -19.77 2.91 4.02
N LEU A 93 -20.74 3.04 4.91
CA LEU A 93 -20.66 4.01 6.01
C LEU A 93 -19.45 3.71 6.89
N TYR A 94 -19.19 2.44 7.16
CA TYR A 94 -18.04 2.04 7.95
C TYR A 94 -16.73 2.42 7.27
N PHE A 95 -16.56 2.07 5.98
CA PHE A 95 -15.37 2.44 5.21
C PHE A 95 -15.13 3.95 5.21
N LYS A 96 -16.15 4.75 4.90
CA LYS A 96 -16.05 6.21 4.87
C LYS A 96 -15.66 6.79 6.23
N ASN A 97 -16.17 6.23 7.33
CA ASN A 97 -15.76 6.68 8.67
C ASN A 97 -14.33 6.26 9.01
N LEU A 98 -13.86 5.08 8.58
CA LEU A 98 -12.46 4.69 8.73
C LEU A 98 -11.52 5.64 7.98
N VAL A 99 -11.90 6.08 6.78
CA VAL A 99 -11.16 7.11 6.02
C VAL A 99 -11.10 8.42 6.80
N GLN A 100 -12.22 8.89 7.36
CA GLN A 100 -12.24 10.12 8.17
C GLN A 100 -11.38 10.01 9.43
N ILE A 101 -11.42 8.87 10.12
CA ILE A 101 -10.55 8.60 11.26
C ILE A 101 -9.07 8.69 10.83
N LYS A 102 -8.70 8.06 9.71
CA LYS A 102 -7.34 8.09 9.18
C LYS A 102 -6.87 9.51 8.85
N ILE A 103 -7.75 10.34 8.28
CA ILE A 103 -7.45 11.75 7.99
C ILE A 103 -7.26 12.53 9.29
N ASN A 104 -8.19 12.39 10.24
CA ASN A 104 -8.19 13.16 11.48
C ASN A 104 -7.03 12.84 12.42
N GLN A 105 -6.47 11.63 12.38
CA GLN A 105 -5.43 11.21 13.32
C GLN A 105 -4.03 11.78 13.00
N GLN A 106 -3.81 12.39 11.82
CA GLN A 106 -2.59 13.08 11.33
C GLN A 106 -1.26 12.30 11.39
N GLN A 107 -1.09 11.36 12.31
CA GLN A 107 0.05 10.48 12.50
C GLN A 107 -0.40 9.03 12.44
N ASP A 108 0.37 8.20 11.72
CA ASP A 108 0.14 6.77 11.58
C ASP A 108 0.52 6.05 12.88
N THR A 109 -0.30 6.22 13.92
CA THR A 109 0.05 5.82 15.29
C THR A 109 -0.52 4.47 15.71
N THR A 110 -1.41 3.85 14.93
CA THR A 110 -1.81 2.46 15.20
C THR A 110 -2.12 1.68 13.92
N ASP A 111 -1.56 0.47 13.84
CA ASP A 111 -1.70 -0.50 12.73
C ASP A 111 -3.13 -1.09 12.61
N THR A 112 -3.94 -0.93 13.65
CA THR A 112 -5.19 -1.69 13.82
C THR A 112 -6.25 -1.34 12.78
N TYR A 113 -6.50 -0.06 12.51
CA TYR A 113 -7.50 0.35 11.52
C TYR A 113 -6.94 0.36 10.09
N THR A 114 -5.62 0.39 9.90
CA THR A 114 -5.00 0.30 8.57
C THR A 114 -5.28 -1.06 7.93
N THR A 115 -5.22 -2.15 8.70
CA THR A 115 -5.59 -3.49 8.22
C THR A 115 -7.07 -3.57 7.80
N GLU A 116 -7.99 -3.06 8.64
CA GLU A 116 -9.42 -3.05 8.32
C GLU A 116 -9.71 -2.18 7.09
N LEU A 117 -9.13 -0.98 7.03
CA LEU A 117 -9.27 -0.07 5.88
C LEU A 117 -8.77 -0.73 4.59
N SER A 118 -7.64 -1.44 4.65
CA SER A 118 -7.11 -2.19 3.51
C SER A 118 -8.02 -3.34 3.07
N TYR A 119 -8.48 -4.16 4.01
CA TYR A 119 -9.42 -5.24 3.74
C TYR A 119 -10.69 -4.74 3.05
N ARG A 120 -11.24 -3.61 3.51
CA ARG A 120 -12.45 -3.00 2.95
C ARG A 120 -12.21 -2.35 1.59
N ALA A 121 -11.10 -1.63 1.41
CA ALA A 121 -10.70 -1.07 0.11
C ALA A 121 -10.61 -2.16 -0.96
N LEU A 122 -10.02 -3.30 -0.59
CA LEU A 122 -9.86 -4.45 -1.48
C LEU A 122 -11.19 -5.06 -1.93
N ALA A 123 -12.23 -5.03 -1.08
CA ALA A 123 -13.56 -5.50 -1.46
C ALA A 123 -14.15 -4.68 -2.62
N TYR A 124 -14.00 -3.34 -2.62
CA TYR A 124 -14.41 -2.51 -3.76
C TYR A 124 -13.61 -2.83 -5.01
N VAL A 125 -12.28 -2.98 -4.88
CA VAL A 125 -11.41 -3.31 -6.02
C VAL A 125 -11.77 -4.66 -6.64
N ARG A 126 -11.99 -5.69 -5.82
CA ARG A 126 -12.41 -7.01 -6.29
C ARG A 126 -13.76 -6.95 -6.99
N THR A 127 -14.72 -6.21 -6.43
CA THR A 127 -16.03 -6.00 -7.08
C THR A 127 -15.87 -5.37 -8.47
N MET A 128 -15.05 -4.32 -8.60
CA MET A 128 -14.79 -3.67 -9.90
C MET A 128 -14.01 -4.58 -10.87
N ASN A 129 -13.11 -5.42 -10.37
CA ASN A 129 -12.35 -6.37 -11.18
C ASN A 129 -13.22 -7.53 -11.67
N GLU A 130 -14.12 -8.06 -10.83
CA GLU A 130 -15.06 -9.11 -11.20
C GLU A 130 -16.01 -8.62 -12.31
N LEU A 131 -16.38 -7.34 -12.29
CA LEU A 131 -17.21 -6.70 -13.30
C LEU A 131 -16.40 -6.08 -14.47
N HIS A 132 -15.21 -6.60 -14.79
CA HIS A 132 -14.32 -5.98 -15.79
C HIS A 132 -14.88 -5.91 -17.22
N GLU A 133 -15.81 -6.81 -17.57
CA GLU A 133 -16.53 -6.84 -18.85
C GLU A 133 -17.87 -6.07 -18.83
N ALA A 134 -18.31 -5.61 -17.65
CA ALA A 134 -19.56 -4.87 -17.51
C ALA A 134 -19.41 -3.41 -17.96
N LYS A 135 -20.56 -2.76 -18.22
CA LYS A 135 -20.59 -1.32 -18.53
C LYS A 135 -20.19 -0.50 -17.30
N ASP A 136 -19.62 0.67 -17.55
CA ASP A 136 -19.13 1.59 -16.53
C ASP A 136 -20.13 1.90 -15.40
N ALA A 137 -21.41 2.10 -15.73
CA ALA A 137 -22.45 2.40 -14.75
C ALA A 137 -22.74 1.23 -13.79
N GLU A 138 -22.52 -0.01 -14.23
CA GLU A 138 -22.69 -1.20 -13.41
C GLU A 138 -21.39 -1.50 -12.65
N ARG A 139 -20.27 -1.55 -13.37
CA ARG A 139 -18.94 -1.89 -12.85
C ARG A 139 -18.52 -1.02 -11.66
N PHE A 140 -18.77 0.27 -11.73
CA PHE A 140 -18.30 1.23 -10.74
C PHE A 140 -19.39 1.68 -9.76
N LYS A 141 -20.57 1.05 -9.80
CA LYS A 141 -21.68 1.36 -8.90
C LYS A 141 -21.29 1.26 -7.43
N CYS A 142 -20.42 0.31 -7.08
CA CYS A 142 -19.95 0.11 -5.71
C CYS A 142 -19.12 1.29 -5.15
N ILE A 143 -18.62 2.17 -6.01
CA ILE A 143 -17.85 3.37 -5.60
C ILE A 143 -18.57 4.69 -5.93
N ASP A 144 -19.85 4.64 -6.32
CA ASP A 144 -20.55 5.85 -6.75
C ASP A 144 -20.76 6.88 -5.62
N ILE A 145 -20.89 6.42 -4.38
CA ILE A 145 -21.09 7.26 -3.20
C ILE A 145 -19.78 7.73 -2.53
N MET A 146 -18.64 7.39 -3.12
CA MET A 146 -17.32 7.64 -2.56
C MET A 146 -16.83 9.04 -2.91
N SER A 147 -16.27 9.74 -1.91
CA SER A 147 -15.61 11.03 -2.09
C SER A 147 -14.24 10.89 -2.77
N PRO A 148 -13.60 11.99 -3.21
CA PRO A 148 -12.23 11.92 -3.71
C PRO A 148 -11.24 11.28 -2.73
N GLN A 149 -11.38 11.55 -1.42
CA GLN A 149 -10.56 10.96 -0.37
C GLN A 149 -10.80 9.46 -0.22
N ASP A 150 -12.06 9.02 -0.30
CA ASP A 150 -12.41 7.60 -0.25
C ASP A 150 -11.79 6.86 -1.45
N LEU A 151 -11.92 7.43 -2.66
CA LEU A 151 -11.36 6.86 -3.90
C LEU A 151 -9.83 6.80 -3.87
N TYR A 152 -9.18 7.81 -3.32
CA TYR A 152 -7.73 7.83 -3.09
C TYR A 152 -7.30 6.61 -2.26
N TYR A 153 -7.95 6.34 -1.14
CA TYR A 153 -7.62 5.20 -0.30
C TYR A 153 -8.04 3.85 -0.88
N ILE A 154 -9.15 3.77 -1.64
CA ILE A 154 -9.52 2.55 -2.38
C ILE A 154 -8.42 2.17 -3.36
N MET A 155 -7.92 3.14 -4.15
CA MET A 155 -6.84 2.89 -5.10
C MET A 155 -5.55 2.47 -4.39
N LEU A 156 -5.15 3.20 -3.34
CA LEU A 156 -3.90 2.93 -2.62
C LEU A 156 -3.87 1.57 -1.93
N TYR A 157 -4.89 1.26 -1.13
CA TYR A 157 -4.90 0.00 -0.37
C TYR A 157 -5.29 -1.20 -1.23
N GLY A 158 -5.90 -0.97 -2.40
CA GLY A 158 -6.18 -2.01 -3.38
C GLY A 158 -5.07 -2.24 -4.40
N GLN A 159 -3.94 -1.53 -4.31
CA GLN A 159 -2.89 -1.51 -5.33
C GLN A 159 -2.35 -2.90 -5.74
N ASP A 160 -2.36 -3.86 -4.83
CA ASP A 160 -1.82 -5.21 -5.05
C ASP A 160 -2.69 -6.05 -6.00
N GLU A 161 -3.99 -5.75 -6.08
CA GLU A 161 -4.95 -6.52 -6.89
C GLU A 161 -5.68 -5.68 -7.94
N ILE A 162 -5.51 -4.36 -7.95
CA ILE A 162 -6.28 -3.49 -8.85
C ILE A 162 -5.88 -3.69 -10.31
N TYR A 163 -6.87 -3.93 -11.16
CA TYR A 163 -6.66 -4.01 -12.61
C TYR A 163 -6.41 -2.59 -13.16
N THR A 164 -5.68 -2.51 -14.27
CA THR A 164 -5.44 -1.24 -14.97
C THR A 164 -6.75 -0.50 -15.27
N SER A 165 -7.76 -1.19 -15.78
CA SER A 165 -9.07 -0.59 -16.07
C SER A 165 -9.84 -0.16 -14.81
N SER A 166 -9.71 -0.89 -13.70
CA SER A 166 -10.32 -0.53 -12.41
C SER A 166 -9.67 0.73 -11.82
N PHE A 167 -8.33 0.83 -11.87
CA PHE A 167 -7.61 2.03 -11.44
C PHE A 167 -8.02 3.24 -12.28
N ILE A 168 -7.95 3.14 -13.61
CA ILE A 168 -8.29 4.25 -14.51
C ILE A 168 -9.74 4.71 -14.29
N GLY A 169 -10.69 3.77 -14.16
CA GLY A 169 -12.09 4.12 -13.94
C GLY A 169 -12.36 4.76 -12.56
N SER A 170 -11.63 4.34 -11.53
CA SER A 170 -11.68 4.93 -10.19
C SER A 170 -11.05 6.33 -10.17
N PHE A 171 -9.90 6.47 -10.82
CA PHE A 171 -9.17 7.74 -10.97
C PHE A 171 -10.00 8.80 -11.70
N LYS A 172 -10.62 8.45 -12.83
CA LYS A 172 -11.52 9.37 -13.57
C LYS A 172 -12.70 9.83 -12.72
N ARG A 173 -13.27 8.91 -11.94
CA ARG A 173 -14.36 9.19 -10.98
C ARG A 173 -13.92 10.08 -9.83
N MET A 174 -12.67 9.95 -9.39
CA MET A 174 -12.06 10.83 -8.40
C MET A 174 -11.88 12.23 -8.97
N LEU A 175 -11.26 12.37 -10.15
CA LEU A 175 -11.10 13.66 -10.82
C LEU A 175 -12.44 14.35 -11.11
N ALA A 176 -13.44 13.59 -11.58
CA ALA A 176 -14.77 14.15 -11.84
C ALA A 176 -15.44 14.70 -10.57
N ARG A 177 -15.20 14.08 -9.41
CA ARG A 177 -15.73 14.51 -8.10
C ARG A 177 -14.89 15.59 -7.42
N MET A 178 -13.62 15.73 -7.81
CA MET A 178 -12.82 16.89 -7.45
C MET A 178 -13.31 18.16 -8.12
N ASP A 179 -14.03 18.01 -9.25
CA ASP A 179 -14.61 19.08 -10.07
C ASP A 179 -13.62 20.25 -10.31
N THR A 180 -14.07 21.51 -10.25
CA THR A 180 -13.20 22.71 -10.32
C THR A 180 -12.89 23.31 -8.95
N THR A 181 -13.43 22.75 -7.86
CA THR A 181 -13.35 23.28 -6.50
C THR A 181 -12.25 22.63 -5.67
N VAL A 182 -11.83 21.40 -6.02
CA VAL A 182 -10.75 20.68 -5.35
C VAL A 182 -9.59 20.49 -6.32
N SER A 183 -8.56 21.32 -6.18
CA SER A 183 -7.29 21.07 -6.89
C SER A 183 -6.60 19.83 -6.32
N GLY A 184 -5.73 19.19 -7.10
CA GLY A 184 -4.98 18.03 -6.61
C GLY A 184 -4.11 18.34 -5.39
N ASP A 185 -3.56 19.55 -5.27
CA ASP A 185 -2.81 19.97 -4.07
C ASP A 185 -3.71 20.17 -2.86
N SER A 186 -4.96 20.62 -3.06
CA SER A 186 -5.96 20.71 -1.99
C SER A 186 -6.39 19.31 -1.52
N LEU A 187 -6.56 18.36 -2.44
CA LEU A 187 -6.83 16.96 -2.10
C LEU A 187 -5.71 16.38 -1.24
N LEU A 188 -4.46 16.48 -1.70
CA LEU A 188 -3.30 15.95 -0.95
C LEU A 188 -3.12 16.64 0.40
N THR A 189 -3.39 17.94 0.48
CA THR A 189 -3.38 18.69 1.75
C THR A 189 -4.44 18.16 2.72
N SER A 190 -5.67 17.89 2.24
CA SER A 190 -6.74 17.30 3.06
C SER A 190 -6.42 15.90 3.57
N LEU A 191 -5.52 15.19 2.87
CA LEU A 191 -5.03 13.86 3.22
C LEU A 191 -3.73 13.90 4.03
N HIS A 192 -3.26 15.09 4.41
CA HIS A 192 -1.97 15.31 5.08
C HIS A 192 -0.78 14.69 4.33
N TYR A 193 -0.86 14.63 3.00
CA TYR A 193 0.11 13.98 2.12
C TYR A 193 0.40 12.51 2.49
N GLN A 194 -0.50 11.85 3.21
CA GLN A 194 -0.32 10.44 3.57
C GLN A 194 -0.25 9.59 2.29
N TYR A 195 0.79 8.76 2.17
CA TYR A 195 1.02 7.89 1.02
C TYR A 195 1.12 8.61 -0.34
N PHE A 196 1.39 9.92 -0.37
CA PHE A 196 1.38 10.68 -1.63
C PHE A 196 2.39 10.14 -2.66
N ARG A 197 3.57 9.66 -2.23
CA ARG A 197 4.55 9.05 -3.13
C ARG A 197 4.01 7.78 -3.78
N THR A 198 3.32 6.95 -3.02
CA THR A 198 2.67 5.74 -3.53
C THR A 198 1.59 6.10 -4.54
N PHE A 199 0.79 7.14 -4.27
CA PHE A 199 -0.21 7.63 -5.22
C PHE A 199 0.41 8.16 -6.52
N ILE A 200 1.46 9.00 -6.43
CA ILE A 200 2.17 9.53 -7.61
C ILE A 200 2.81 8.40 -8.43
N ARG A 201 3.40 7.40 -7.78
CA ARG A 201 3.89 6.19 -8.45
C ARG A 201 2.79 5.45 -9.19
N MET A 202 1.63 5.26 -8.56
CA MET A 202 0.49 4.62 -9.24
C MET A 202 0.04 5.45 -10.45
N CYS A 203 -0.10 6.77 -10.31
CA CYS A 203 -0.45 7.64 -11.43
C CYS A 203 0.59 7.56 -12.56
N ALA A 204 1.88 7.46 -12.26
CA ALA A 204 2.91 7.24 -13.28
C ALA A 204 2.74 5.87 -13.95
N GLY A 205 2.64 4.79 -13.17
CA GLY A 205 2.52 3.41 -13.67
C GLY A 205 1.26 3.14 -14.50
N TYR A 206 0.18 3.89 -14.26
CA TYR A 206 -1.07 3.83 -15.03
C TYR A 206 -1.21 4.95 -16.07
N ASN A 207 -0.16 5.75 -16.28
CA ASN A 207 -0.12 6.85 -17.26
C ASN A 207 -1.20 7.93 -17.06
N THR A 208 -1.53 8.24 -15.80
CA THR A 208 -2.48 9.30 -15.40
C THR A 208 -1.82 10.46 -14.64
N LEU A 209 -0.49 10.43 -14.47
CA LEU A 209 0.24 11.47 -13.72
C LEU A 209 0.01 12.87 -14.29
N ASN A 210 0.12 13.04 -15.61
CA ASN A 210 -0.09 14.34 -16.24
C ASN A 210 -1.52 14.86 -16.07
N GLU A 211 -2.53 13.97 -16.10
CA GLU A 211 -3.92 14.33 -15.84
C GLU A 211 -4.11 14.82 -14.41
N PHE A 212 -3.51 14.14 -13.42
CA PHE A 212 -3.56 14.59 -12.03
C PHE A 212 -2.84 15.92 -11.83
N LEU A 213 -1.64 16.07 -12.38
CA LEU A 213 -0.86 17.30 -12.29
C LEU A 213 -1.59 18.49 -12.92
N ALA A 214 -2.33 18.28 -14.01
CA ALA A 214 -3.12 19.32 -14.68
C ALA A 214 -4.22 19.93 -13.79
N THR A 215 -4.61 19.26 -12.70
CA THR A 215 -5.57 19.78 -11.71
C THR A 215 -4.97 20.84 -10.78
N MET A 216 -3.66 21.12 -10.89
CA MET A 216 -2.92 22.02 -10.02
C MET A 216 -2.29 23.17 -10.81
N LEU A 217 -2.18 24.32 -10.15
CA LEU A 217 -1.38 25.44 -10.65
C LEU A 217 0.11 25.08 -10.66
N GLU A 218 0.87 25.70 -11.57
CA GLU A 218 2.28 25.37 -11.81
C GLU A 218 3.17 25.39 -10.55
N PRO A 219 3.10 26.39 -9.66
CA PRO A 219 3.92 26.39 -8.46
C PRO A 219 3.66 25.16 -7.57
N LYS A 220 2.41 24.73 -7.47
CA LYS A 220 2.00 23.57 -6.67
C LYS A 220 2.46 22.25 -7.30
N ARG A 221 2.42 22.15 -8.64
CA ARG A 221 3.00 20.99 -9.36
C ARG A 221 4.49 20.87 -9.08
N ILE A 222 5.22 21.98 -9.17
CA ILE A 222 6.67 22.00 -8.92
C ILE A 222 6.95 21.57 -7.48
N THR A 223 6.27 22.15 -6.49
CA THR A 223 6.40 21.76 -5.08
C THR A 223 6.16 20.26 -4.88
N LEU A 224 5.04 19.73 -5.40
CA LEU A 224 4.70 18.32 -5.28
C LEU A 224 5.78 17.40 -5.87
N LEU A 225 6.31 17.74 -7.05
CA LEU A 225 7.32 16.94 -7.73
C LEU A 225 8.70 17.04 -7.05
N THR A 226 9.05 18.21 -6.51
CA THR A 226 10.23 18.38 -5.66
C THR A 226 10.10 17.55 -4.39
N ASP A 227 8.97 17.64 -3.70
CA ASP A 227 8.70 16.84 -2.49
C ASP A 227 8.72 15.36 -2.81
N PHE A 228 8.18 14.94 -3.97
CA PHE A 228 8.15 13.57 -4.46
C PHE A 228 9.54 12.93 -4.63
N VAL A 229 10.63 13.70 -4.69
CA VAL A 229 12.00 13.12 -4.72
C VAL A 229 12.89 13.61 -3.58
N SER A 230 12.38 14.44 -2.67
CA SER A 230 13.15 14.97 -1.55
C SER A 230 12.96 14.17 -0.27
N ASN A 231 13.90 14.28 0.66
CA ASN A 231 13.82 13.72 2.01
C ASN A 231 13.61 12.20 2.09
N LEU A 232 14.02 11.46 1.05
CA LEU A 232 13.94 9.99 0.99
C LEU A 232 14.84 9.32 2.03
N GLU A 233 15.80 10.05 2.57
CA GLU A 233 16.71 9.59 3.61
C GLU A 233 16.15 9.69 5.04
N ASN A 234 14.97 10.29 5.22
CA ASN A 234 14.33 10.36 6.53
C ASN A 234 13.84 8.97 6.97
N GLY A 235 13.52 8.83 8.26
CA GLY A 235 13.05 7.56 8.83
C GLY A 235 14.18 6.61 9.22
N LYS A 236 13.82 5.35 9.49
CA LYS A 236 14.75 4.29 9.92
C LYS A 236 15.67 3.86 8.79
N ALA A 237 16.75 3.14 9.09
CA ALA A 237 17.73 2.72 8.09
C ALA A 237 17.13 1.80 7.00
N ASP A 238 16.16 0.98 7.37
CA ASP A 238 15.42 0.03 6.53
C ASP A 238 14.19 0.64 5.84
N ASP A 239 13.83 1.87 6.17
CA ASP A 239 12.73 2.60 5.52
C ASP A 239 13.19 3.09 4.13
N LEU A 240 12.83 2.31 3.12
CA LEU A 240 13.18 2.54 1.72
C LEU A 240 11.94 2.71 0.83
N GLU A 241 10.73 2.68 1.39
CA GLU A 241 9.48 2.68 0.62
C GLU A 241 9.39 3.93 -0.28
N GLY A 242 9.77 5.10 0.25
CA GLY A 242 9.81 6.34 -0.53
C GLY A 242 10.75 6.26 -1.73
N ALA A 243 11.95 5.69 -1.55
CA ALA A 243 12.93 5.56 -2.62
C ALA A 243 12.50 4.53 -3.69
N VAL A 244 11.92 3.41 -3.24
CA VAL A 244 11.32 2.41 -4.15
C VAL A 244 10.19 3.04 -4.95
N ASN A 245 9.34 3.84 -4.31
CA ASN A 245 8.23 4.50 -4.99
C ASN A 245 8.72 5.45 -6.11
N VAL A 246 9.78 6.22 -5.83
CA VAL A 246 10.39 7.13 -6.81
C VAL A 246 11.02 6.37 -7.97
N ALA A 247 11.76 5.29 -7.70
CA ALA A 247 12.40 4.48 -8.73
C ALA A 247 11.36 3.86 -9.70
N ASP A 248 10.28 3.28 -9.17
CA ASP A 248 9.21 2.67 -9.95
C ASP A 248 8.45 3.71 -10.80
N ALA A 249 8.09 4.85 -10.19
CA ALA A 249 7.43 5.93 -10.90
C ALA A 249 8.27 6.42 -12.07
N PHE A 250 9.57 6.60 -11.86
CA PHE A 250 10.48 7.10 -12.88
C PHE A 250 10.57 6.19 -14.10
N GLY A 251 10.57 4.86 -13.90
CA GLY A 251 10.53 3.88 -14.99
C GLY A 251 9.26 3.97 -15.86
N SER A 252 8.21 4.63 -15.36
CA SER A 252 6.93 4.77 -16.04
C SER A 252 6.68 6.18 -16.62
N ILE A 253 7.58 7.15 -16.39
CA ILE A 253 7.43 8.52 -16.89
C ILE A 253 8.02 8.64 -18.30
N SER A 254 7.16 8.88 -19.29
CA SER A 254 7.57 9.13 -20.69
C SER A 254 7.82 10.62 -21.00
N ASP A 255 7.36 11.54 -20.15
CA ASP A 255 7.58 12.98 -20.32
C ASP A 255 9.06 13.34 -20.04
N THR A 256 9.77 13.72 -21.10
CA THR A 256 11.21 14.02 -21.04
C THR A 256 11.53 15.26 -20.22
N THR A 257 10.63 16.25 -20.21
CA THR A 257 10.81 17.50 -19.45
C THR A 257 10.66 17.19 -17.97
N LEU A 258 9.62 16.46 -17.59
CA LEU A 258 9.40 15.99 -16.23
C LEU A 258 10.54 15.07 -15.76
N SER A 259 10.97 14.12 -16.60
CA SER A 259 12.09 13.23 -16.30
C SER A 259 13.38 14.01 -16.01
N LYS A 260 13.68 15.03 -16.84
CA LYS A 260 14.84 15.91 -16.63
C LYS A 260 14.74 16.71 -15.33
N PHE A 261 13.55 17.24 -15.02
CA PHE A 261 13.31 17.95 -13.77
C PHE A 261 13.59 17.05 -12.56
N LEU A 262 13.02 15.84 -12.52
CA LEU A 262 13.21 14.91 -11.40
C LEU A 262 14.67 14.46 -11.24
N ARG A 263 15.41 14.27 -12.35
CA ARG A 263 16.86 13.98 -12.30
C ARG A 263 17.65 15.08 -11.62
N ASN A 264 17.37 16.34 -11.96
CA ASN A 264 18.04 17.49 -11.34
C ASN A 264 17.73 17.55 -9.84
N GLN A 265 16.48 17.32 -9.45
CA GLN A 265 16.08 17.31 -8.05
C GLN A 265 16.72 16.15 -7.25
N VAL A 266 16.92 14.98 -7.85
CA VAL A 266 17.70 13.89 -7.23
C VAL A 266 19.16 14.27 -7.04
N LYS A 267 19.78 14.94 -8.03
CA LYS A 267 21.15 15.45 -7.90
C LYS A 267 21.27 16.48 -6.77
N GLU A 268 20.35 17.45 -6.70
CA GLU A 268 20.32 18.46 -5.64
C GLU A 268 20.19 17.82 -4.25
N ASN A 269 19.35 16.79 -4.11
CA ASN A 269 19.21 16.06 -2.86
C ASN A 269 20.47 15.25 -2.50
N TYR A 270 21.17 14.67 -3.47
CA TYR A 270 22.47 14.04 -3.25
C TYR A 270 23.50 15.04 -2.69
N GLU A 271 23.63 16.21 -3.33
CA GLU A 271 24.56 17.27 -2.93
C GLU A 271 24.22 17.82 -1.52
N ARG A 272 22.92 17.96 -1.21
CA ARG A 272 22.45 18.29 0.14
C ARG A 272 22.89 17.24 1.15
N CYS A 273 22.63 15.96 0.89
CA CYS A 273 23.00 14.85 1.77
C CYS A 273 24.52 14.73 1.95
N TYR A 274 25.31 15.03 0.93
CA TYR A 274 26.76 15.12 1.03
C TYR A 274 27.19 16.21 2.01
N THR A 275 26.62 17.41 1.89
CA THR A 275 26.93 18.56 2.74
C THR A 275 26.60 18.28 4.21
N ILE A 276 25.43 17.69 4.49
CA ILE A 276 25.02 17.34 5.86
C ILE A 276 25.58 15.99 6.34
N ARG A 277 26.45 15.34 5.56
CA ARG A 277 27.05 14.03 5.85
C ARG A 277 26.03 12.92 6.16
N ASN A 278 24.86 12.94 5.50
CA ASN A 278 23.85 11.91 5.65
C ASN A 278 24.16 10.70 4.75
N LYS A 279 24.69 9.63 5.35
CA LYS A 279 25.09 8.41 4.63
C LYS A 279 23.92 7.70 3.94
N LYS A 280 22.75 7.61 4.58
CA LYS A 280 21.56 6.96 3.99
C LYS A 280 21.16 7.69 2.71
N GLY A 281 21.10 9.02 2.75
CA GLY A 281 20.77 9.84 1.59
C GLY A 281 21.78 9.72 0.47
N LEU A 282 23.08 9.72 0.77
CA LEU A 282 24.11 9.49 -0.24
C LEU A 282 23.89 8.19 -1.00
N TYR A 283 23.59 7.08 -0.31
CA TYR A 283 23.30 5.81 -0.98
C TYR A 283 22.01 5.85 -1.79
N ILE A 284 20.92 6.36 -1.21
CA ILE A 284 19.62 6.42 -1.89
C ILE A 284 19.73 7.23 -3.18
N TYR A 285 20.24 8.45 -3.11
CA TYR A 285 20.28 9.32 -4.29
C TYR A 285 21.34 8.89 -5.30
N ALA A 286 22.45 8.27 -4.88
CA ALA A 286 23.40 7.65 -5.81
C ALA A 286 22.78 6.48 -6.59
N ILE A 287 22.02 5.62 -5.90
CA ILE A 287 21.32 4.50 -6.54
C ILE A 287 20.24 5.03 -7.50
N LEU A 288 19.44 6.01 -7.09
CA LEU A 288 18.45 6.63 -7.96
C LEU A 288 19.07 7.26 -9.20
N ALA A 289 20.15 8.03 -9.04
CA ALA A 289 20.87 8.62 -10.17
C ALA A 289 21.41 7.53 -11.13
N ALA A 290 22.02 6.48 -10.58
CA ALA A 290 22.51 5.36 -11.39
C ALA A 290 21.36 4.66 -12.14
N LEU A 291 20.25 4.36 -11.46
CA LEU A 291 19.03 3.79 -12.06
C LEU A 291 18.53 4.65 -13.21
N PHE A 292 18.45 5.96 -13.01
CA PHE A 292 17.99 6.90 -14.02
C PHE A 292 18.94 6.90 -15.23
N ASP A 293 20.25 6.86 -15.02
CA ASP A 293 21.23 6.88 -16.11
C ASP A 293 21.24 5.59 -16.92
N GLY A 294 21.13 4.41 -16.29
CA GLY A 294 21.04 3.16 -17.05
C GLY A 294 19.68 2.93 -17.73
N LEU A 295 18.60 3.61 -17.31
CA LEU A 295 17.37 3.66 -18.12
C LEU A 295 17.59 4.36 -19.47
N ASN A 296 18.47 5.37 -19.51
CA ASN A 296 18.83 6.05 -20.76
C ASN A 296 19.91 5.29 -21.56
N ASN A 297 20.65 4.39 -20.92
CA ASN A 297 21.64 3.55 -21.56
C ASN A 297 21.52 2.09 -21.07
N PRO A 298 20.64 1.27 -21.68
CA PRO A 298 20.37 -0.10 -21.23
C PRO A 298 21.59 -1.03 -21.25
N LYS A 299 22.68 -0.64 -21.95
CA LYS A 299 23.96 -1.36 -21.95
C LYS A 299 24.79 -1.08 -20.69
N ALA A 300 24.45 -0.04 -19.92
CA ALA A 300 25.07 0.24 -18.63
C ALA A 300 24.60 -0.82 -17.63
N ASN A 301 25.51 -1.74 -17.27
CA ASN A 301 25.25 -2.74 -16.24
C ASN A 301 25.34 -2.07 -14.85
N ILE A 302 24.28 -1.35 -14.46
CA ILE A 302 24.17 -0.68 -13.14
C ILE A 302 24.42 -1.67 -12.01
N GLY A 303 23.96 -2.92 -12.16
CA GLY A 303 24.20 -3.98 -11.19
C GLY A 303 25.68 -4.12 -10.86
N LYS A 304 26.56 -4.09 -11.87
CA LYS A 304 28.00 -4.14 -11.68
C LYS A 304 28.56 -2.96 -10.87
N LEU A 305 28.01 -1.75 -11.04
CA LEU A 305 28.40 -0.57 -10.25
C LEU A 305 27.99 -0.70 -8.77
N LEU A 306 26.86 -1.35 -8.52
CA LEU A 306 26.27 -1.52 -7.18
C LEU A 306 26.60 -2.86 -6.53
N GLY A 307 27.35 -3.74 -7.20
CA GLY A 307 27.58 -5.12 -6.75
C GLY A 307 26.31 -6.01 -6.77
N LEU A 308 25.28 -5.60 -7.52
CA LEU A 308 24.02 -6.31 -7.67
C LEU A 308 24.00 -7.14 -8.98
N PRO A 309 23.25 -8.26 -9.02
CA PRO A 309 22.98 -8.94 -10.28
C PRO A 309 22.25 -7.99 -11.26
N PRO A 310 22.36 -8.22 -12.58
CA PRO A 310 21.64 -7.42 -13.58
C PRO A 310 20.15 -7.30 -13.24
N VAL A 311 19.66 -6.06 -13.18
CA VAL A 311 18.27 -5.76 -12.75
C VAL A 311 17.32 -5.76 -13.93
N TYR A 312 17.74 -5.23 -15.09
CA TYR A 312 16.89 -5.05 -16.28
C TYR A 312 16.87 -6.24 -17.24
N PHE A 313 17.82 -7.17 -17.13
CA PHE A 313 17.86 -8.38 -17.93
C PHE A 313 18.37 -9.55 -17.09
N MET A 314 18.04 -10.77 -17.50
CA MET A 314 18.58 -11.98 -16.87
C MET A 314 19.59 -12.60 -17.83
N PRO A 315 20.87 -12.73 -17.44
CA PRO A 315 21.85 -13.45 -18.25
C PRO A 315 21.36 -14.88 -18.54
N TYR A 316 21.55 -15.36 -19.77
CA TYR A 316 21.16 -16.72 -20.15
C TYR A 316 21.76 -17.80 -19.23
N ALA A 317 23.01 -17.61 -18.82
CA ALA A 317 23.70 -18.49 -17.89
C ALA A 317 22.98 -18.63 -16.52
N ASP A 318 22.21 -17.62 -16.11
CA ASP A 318 21.45 -17.64 -14.86
C ASP A 318 20.06 -18.27 -15.05
N MET A 319 19.60 -18.47 -16.29
CA MET A 319 18.29 -19.04 -16.63
C MET A 319 18.31 -20.55 -16.88
N VAL A 320 19.47 -21.12 -17.20
CA VAL A 320 19.59 -22.54 -17.54
C VAL A 320 19.57 -23.42 -16.30
N ASN A 321 18.88 -24.56 -16.40
CA ASN A 321 18.97 -25.64 -15.43
C ASN A 321 20.28 -26.44 -15.57
N ASP A 322 20.46 -27.45 -14.72
CA ASP A 322 21.66 -28.31 -14.72
C ASP A 322 21.87 -29.08 -16.05
N SER A 323 20.88 -29.09 -16.94
CA SER A 323 20.94 -29.66 -18.29
C SER A 323 21.09 -28.61 -19.40
N GLY A 324 21.35 -27.34 -19.06
CA GLY A 324 21.52 -26.26 -20.03
C GLY A 324 20.22 -25.76 -20.68
N LYS A 325 19.05 -26.12 -20.13
CA LYS A 325 17.73 -25.76 -20.68
C LYS A 325 17.05 -24.68 -19.84
N VAL A 326 16.35 -23.76 -20.49
CA VAL A 326 15.42 -22.81 -19.85
C VAL A 326 14.02 -23.43 -19.87
N VAL A 327 13.31 -23.40 -18.74
CA VAL A 327 11.94 -23.89 -18.61
C VAL A 327 11.04 -22.72 -18.22
N GLU A 328 10.00 -22.47 -19.02
CA GLU A 328 9.00 -21.44 -18.76
C GLU A 328 7.65 -22.07 -18.39
N HIS A 329 7.01 -21.58 -17.33
CA HIS A 329 5.68 -22.02 -16.92
C HIS A 329 4.68 -20.87 -17.02
N PHE A 330 3.58 -21.13 -17.75
CA PHE A 330 2.48 -20.19 -17.92
C PHE A 330 1.27 -20.69 -17.14
N PHE A 331 0.68 -19.81 -16.32
CA PHE A 331 -0.54 -20.10 -15.57
C PHE A 331 -1.68 -19.19 -16.04
N PHE A 332 -2.76 -19.81 -16.52
CA PHE A 332 -3.98 -19.12 -16.99
C PHE A 332 -5.10 -19.37 -15.98
N TYR A 333 -5.52 -18.32 -15.27
CA TYR A 333 -6.59 -18.39 -14.27
C TYR A 333 -7.80 -17.60 -14.77
N GLY A 334 -8.89 -18.30 -15.13
CA GLY A 334 -10.14 -17.65 -15.58
C GLY A 334 -10.06 -16.94 -16.95
N ASP A 335 -8.96 -17.11 -17.67
CA ASP A 335 -8.68 -16.49 -18.97
C ASP A 335 -8.52 -17.60 -20.02
N GLU A 336 -9.64 -18.01 -20.63
CA GLU A 336 -9.66 -19.03 -21.68
C GLU A 336 -8.97 -18.53 -22.96
N ASP A 337 -9.12 -17.24 -23.28
CA ASP A 337 -8.50 -16.60 -24.45
C ASP A 337 -6.97 -16.55 -24.34
N GLY A 338 -6.43 -16.35 -23.14
CA GLY A 338 -4.99 -16.39 -22.87
C GLY A 338 -4.33 -17.71 -23.30
N LYS A 339 -5.07 -18.83 -23.23
CA LYS A 339 -4.58 -20.13 -23.71
C LYS A 339 -4.46 -20.14 -25.25
N GLU A 340 -5.47 -19.62 -25.96
CA GLU A 340 -5.47 -19.59 -27.43
C GLU A 340 -4.43 -18.64 -28.01
N VAL A 341 -4.24 -17.47 -27.39
CA VAL A 341 -3.22 -16.49 -27.81
C VAL A 341 -1.82 -17.10 -27.69
N MET A 342 -1.52 -17.80 -26.59
CA MET A 342 -0.20 -18.43 -26.41
C MET A 342 0.03 -19.56 -27.44
N LEU A 343 -1.00 -20.33 -27.77
CA LEU A 343 -0.92 -21.38 -28.80
C LEU A 343 -0.63 -20.83 -30.20
N HIS A 344 -1.16 -19.64 -30.53
CA HIS A 344 -0.98 -19.03 -31.85
C HIS A 344 0.29 -18.18 -31.99
N SER A 345 0.87 -17.71 -30.88
CA SER A 345 1.98 -16.74 -30.90
C SER A 345 3.39 -17.33 -31.09
N GLY A 346 3.58 -18.65 -30.98
CA GLY A 346 4.85 -19.29 -31.33
C GLY A 346 5.20 -20.57 -30.56
N HIS A 347 5.46 -21.64 -31.32
CA HIS A 347 6.27 -22.83 -30.99
C HIS A 347 6.46 -23.23 -29.51
N VAL A 348 5.44 -23.81 -28.87
CA VAL A 348 5.65 -24.64 -27.67
C VAL A 348 4.74 -25.87 -27.73
N LEU A 349 5.36 -27.06 -27.77
CA LEU A 349 4.69 -28.35 -27.62
C LEU A 349 4.09 -28.45 -26.21
N LEU A 350 2.77 -28.29 -26.08
CA LEU A 350 2.06 -28.72 -24.88
C LEU A 350 2.03 -30.25 -24.85
N SER A 351 2.94 -30.87 -24.09
CA SER A 351 2.74 -32.26 -23.65
C SER A 351 2.66 -32.35 -22.13
N SER A 352 1.44 -32.60 -21.67
CA SER A 352 1.06 -33.56 -20.63
C SER A 352 0.15 -32.96 -19.54
N LYS A 353 -0.98 -33.63 -19.33
CA LYS A 353 -1.86 -33.50 -18.16
C LYS A 353 -1.20 -34.19 -16.95
N SER A 354 -0.03 -33.72 -16.54
CA SER A 354 0.68 -34.27 -15.38
C SER A 354 0.76 -33.22 -14.28
N ILE A 355 0.09 -33.46 -13.15
CA ILE A 355 0.46 -32.79 -11.90
C ILE A 355 1.80 -33.40 -11.48
N GLN A 356 2.91 -32.78 -11.84
CA GLN A 356 4.21 -33.15 -11.27
C GLN A 356 4.34 -32.50 -9.90
N LYS A 357 4.44 -33.33 -8.87
CA LYS A 357 4.84 -32.92 -7.52
C LYS A 357 6.29 -32.42 -7.62
N LEU A 358 6.55 -31.15 -7.29
CA LEU A 358 7.87 -30.53 -7.29
C LEU A 358 8.82 -31.30 -6.36
N GLY A 359 9.59 -32.22 -6.93
CA GLY A 359 10.47 -33.13 -6.20
C GLY A 359 11.91 -32.68 -6.08
N ASN A 360 12.31 -31.55 -6.67
CA ASN A 360 13.65 -30.98 -6.50
C ASN A 360 13.67 -29.47 -6.77
N PRO A 361 14.55 -28.71 -6.09
CA PRO A 361 14.53 -27.26 -6.14
C PRO A 361 15.10 -26.74 -7.47
N LEU A 362 14.25 -26.13 -8.29
CA LEU A 362 14.68 -25.26 -9.39
C LEU A 362 15.30 -23.99 -8.79
N LYS A 363 16.51 -23.59 -9.24
CA LYS A 363 17.17 -22.35 -8.80
C LYS A 363 16.33 -21.10 -9.05
N PHE A 364 15.53 -21.09 -10.12
CA PHE A 364 14.58 -20.01 -10.44
C PHE A 364 13.34 -20.59 -11.13
N THR A 365 12.17 -19.98 -10.90
CA THR A 365 10.95 -20.25 -11.66
C THR A 365 10.42 -18.93 -12.21
N LEU A 366 10.35 -18.78 -13.53
CA LEU A 366 9.65 -17.69 -14.19
C LEU A 366 8.15 -18.03 -14.19
N ILE A 367 7.37 -17.27 -13.43
CA ILE A 367 5.92 -17.40 -13.37
C ILE A 367 5.33 -16.27 -14.20
N TYR A 368 4.73 -16.62 -15.33
CA TYR A 368 3.89 -15.71 -16.09
C TYR A 368 2.47 -15.80 -15.54
N ARG A 369 1.96 -14.67 -15.02
CA ARG A 369 0.57 -14.53 -14.61
C ARG A 369 -0.15 -13.68 -15.66
N SER A 370 -1.11 -14.26 -16.36
CA SER A 370 -2.07 -13.46 -17.11
C SER A 370 -2.98 -12.74 -16.11
N VAL A 371 -2.98 -11.41 -16.15
CA VAL A 371 -4.03 -10.58 -15.56
C VAL A 371 -4.44 -9.60 -16.65
N SER A 372 -5.59 -9.86 -17.29
CA SER A 372 -6.20 -9.05 -18.37
C SER A 372 -5.25 -8.61 -19.50
N GLN A 373 -5.15 -9.42 -20.57
CA GLN A 373 -4.54 -9.11 -21.88
C GLN A 373 -3.10 -8.55 -21.91
N LYS A 374 -2.42 -8.43 -20.76
CA LYS A 374 -1.00 -8.11 -20.67
C LYS A 374 -0.29 -9.17 -19.83
N MET A 375 0.72 -9.82 -20.40
CA MET A 375 1.66 -10.63 -19.64
C MET A 375 2.45 -9.72 -18.68
N LYS A 376 2.30 -9.93 -17.37
CA LYS A 376 3.21 -9.35 -16.37
C LYS A 376 4.25 -10.40 -15.98
N LEU A 377 5.52 -10.09 -16.20
CA LEU A 377 6.65 -10.88 -15.73
C LEU A 377 6.72 -10.77 -14.20
N HIS A 378 6.54 -11.87 -13.46
CA HIS A 378 6.82 -11.88 -12.03
C HIS A 378 8.15 -12.61 -11.77
N LYS A 379 9.19 -11.84 -11.42
CA LYS A 379 10.48 -12.36 -10.99
C LYS A 379 10.35 -12.82 -9.53
N LYS A 380 10.08 -14.11 -9.30
CA LYS A 380 10.07 -14.67 -7.94
C LYS A 380 11.43 -15.32 -7.67
N LEU A 381 12.26 -14.66 -6.88
CA LEU A 381 13.45 -15.25 -6.29
C LEU A 381 12.97 -16.23 -5.21
N LEU A 382 12.99 -17.53 -5.48
CA LEU A 382 12.92 -18.54 -4.43
C LEU A 382 14.30 -18.57 -3.75
N LEU A 383 14.49 -17.66 -2.79
CA LEU A 383 15.52 -17.85 -1.77
C LEU A 383 15.04 -19.00 -0.89
N LEU A 384 15.57 -20.20 -1.16
CA LEU A 384 15.67 -21.23 -0.15
C LEU A 384 16.49 -20.64 1.02
N ILE A 385 15.81 -20.40 2.14
CA ILE A 385 16.43 -20.59 3.45
C ILE A 385 16.01 -21.97 3.92
#